data_AF-A0A7X8AHW8-F1
#
_entry.id   AF-A0A7X8AHW8-F1
#
_cell.length_a   1.000
_cell.length_b   1.000
_cell.length_c   1.000
_cell.angle_alpha   90.00
_cell.angle_beta   90.00
_cell.angle_gamma   90.00
#
_symmetry.space_group_name_H-M   'P 1'
#
loop_
_entity.id
_entity.type
_entity.pdbx_description
1 polymer ?
#
loop_
_entity_poly.entity_id
_entity_poly.type
_entity_poly.pdbx_seq_one_letter_code
_entity_poly.pdbx_strand_id
1 'polypeptide(L)'
;MGELLLDGIRQCVTLEWITREQKLPGKTGIPAGKYQLLPRRAGEMHRLYSNRFHCNHPMIWLQDVPGFEYVYIHIGNGLSDSKGCILVGTTSSRNYDANYYLRNSYVAYVPLHKAIAAAWGREEEVWLEVIESHEK
;
A
#
# COMPACT_ATOMS: atom_id res chain seq x y z
N MET A 1 -2.99 7.33 -9.53
CA MET A 1 -1.58 7.41 -9.11
C MET A 1 -1.52 8.35 -7.92
N GLY A 2 -0.63 8.09 -6.97
CA GLY A 2 -0.42 8.98 -5.83
C GLY A 2 1.03 8.99 -5.38
N GLU A 3 1.30 9.70 -4.29
CA GLU A 3 2.59 9.71 -3.62
C GLU A 3 2.40 9.31 -2.16
N LEU A 4 3.35 8.54 -1.63
CA LEU A 4 3.40 8.21 -0.22
C LEU A 4 4.56 8.97 0.40
N LEU A 5 4.24 9.77 1.40
CA LEU A 5 5.17 10.54 2.20
C LEU A 5 5.24 9.91 3.60
N LEU A 6 6.44 9.90 4.18
CA LEU A 6 6.67 9.59 5.59
C LEU A 6 7.16 10.87 6.25
N ASP A 7 6.41 11.37 7.25
CA ASP A 7 6.71 12.63 7.95
C ASP A 7 6.95 13.83 7.00
N GLY A 8 6.13 13.94 5.96
CA GLY A 8 6.24 14.99 4.93
C GLY A 8 7.36 14.78 3.91
N ILE A 9 8.15 13.71 4.03
CA ILE A 9 9.21 13.37 3.09
C ILE A 9 8.72 12.29 2.14
N ARG A 10 8.69 12.61 0.84
CA ARG A 10 8.31 11.67 -0.22
C ARG A 10 9.18 10.41 -0.21
N GLN A 11 8.54 9.25 -0.08
CA GLN A 11 9.17 7.93 -0.08
C GLN A 11 9.02 7.23 -1.43
N CYS A 12 7.79 7.19 -1.96
CA CYS A 12 7.48 6.42 -3.15
C CYS A 12 6.20 6.89 -3.85
N VAL A 13 5.96 6.32 -5.03
CA VAL A 13 4.75 6.49 -5.83
C VAL A 13 3.79 5.35 -5.52
N THR A 14 2.49 5.65 -5.44
CA THR A 14 1.43 4.65 -5.21
C THR A 14 0.59 4.38 -6.46
N LEU A 15 0.14 3.13 -6.60
CA LEU A 15 -0.86 2.72 -7.60
C LEU A 15 -2.01 1.99 -6.89
N GLU A 16 -3.22 2.49 -7.12
CA GLU A 16 -4.46 2.01 -6.55
C GLU A 16 -5.57 2.09 -7.58
N TRP A 17 -6.64 1.33 -7.36
CA TRP A 17 -7.88 1.50 -8.10
C TRP A 17 -8.54 2.85 -7.80
N ILE A 18 -9.45 3.29 -8.67
CA ILE A 18 -10.24 4.50 -8.38
C ILE A 18 -11.26 4.24 -7.25
N THR A 19 -11.48 5.26 -6.41
CA THR A 19 -12.57 5.29 -5.44
C THR A 19 -13.91 5.26 -6.18
N ARG A 20 -14.93 4.66 -5.56
CA ARG A 20 -16.29 4.52 -6.10
C ARG A 20 -17.29 4.58 -4.96
N GLU A 21 -18.46 5.15 -5.23
CA GLU A 21 -19.59 5.14 -4.28
C GLU A 21 -20.01 3.72 -3.90
N GLN A 22 -20.14 2.85 -4.90
CA GLN A 22 -20.38 1.42 -4.69
C GLN A 22 -19.09 0.61 -4.85
N LYS A 23 -18.73 -0.14 -3.81
CA LYS A 23 -17.55 -1.00 -3.82
C LYS A 23 -17.72 -2.13 -4.85
N LEU A 24 -16.76 -2.24 -5.76
CA LEU A 24 -16.53 -3.38 -6.62
C LEU A 24 -15.36 -4.18 -6.04
N PRO A 25 -15.58 -5.42 -5.56
CA PRO A 25 -14.53 -6.24 -4.97
C PRO A 25 -13.30 -6.34 -5.86
N GLY A 26 -12.13 -6.05 -5.28
CA GLY A 26 -10.85 -6.09 -5.99
C GLY A 26 -10.61 -4.96 -7.00
N LYS A 27 -11.58 -4.06 -7.20
CA LYS A 27 -11.52 -3.02 -8.22
C LYS A 27 -11.79 -1.61 -7.70
N THR A 28 -12.05 -1.42 -6.41
CA THR A 28 -12.27 -0.11 -5.78
C THR A 28 -11.05 0.29 -4.95
N GLY A 29 -10.64 1.56 -5.06
CA GLY A 29 -9.56 2.16 -4.28
C GLY A 29 -9.95 2.49 -2.85
N ILE A 30 -8.96 2.79 -2.03
CA ILE A 30 -9.17 3.16 -0.63
C ILE A 30 -9.76 4.56 -0.57
N PRO A 31 -10.87 4.79 0.17
CA PRO A 31 -11.44 6.13 0.30
C PRO A 31 -10.47 7.06 1.02
N ALA A 32 -10.65 8.37 0.82
CA ALA A 32 -9.93 9.36 1.62
C ALA A 32 -10.28 9.21 3.10
N GLY A 33 -9.28 9.40 3.96
CA GLY A 33 -9.43 9.22 5.39
C GLY A 33 -8.10 8.97 6.10
N LYS A 34 -8.17 8.85 7.42
CA LYS A 34 -7.01 8.56 8.27
C LYS A 34 -7.14 7.14 8.83
N TYR A 35 -6.14 6.31 8.59
CA TYR A 35 -6.13 4.90 8.94
C TYR A 35 -4.93 4.57 9.82
N GLN A 36 -5.16 3.87 10.92
CA GLN A 36 -4.05 3.33 11.72
C GLN A 36 -3.40 2.18 10.95
N LEU A 37 -2.07 2.10 11.00
CA LEU A 37 -1.30 1.02 10.42
C LEU A 37 -0.86 0.07 11.53
N LEU A 38 -1.37 -1.16 11.50
CA LEU A 38 -0.99 -2.21 12.45
C LEU A 38 -0.21 -3.33 11.76
N PRO A 39 0.71 -4.00 12.48
CA PRO A 39 1.40 -5.17 11.96
C PRO A 39 0.46 -6.38 11.94
N ARG A 40 0.19 -6.95 10.74
CA ARG A 40 -0.54 -8.22 10.63
C ARG A 40 0.41 -9.40 10.40
N ARG A 41 0.42 -10.34 11.35
CA ARG A 41 1.27 -11.57 11.36
C ARG A 41 0.47 -12.85 11.08
N ALA A 42 -0.51 -12.77 10.18
CA ALA A 42 -1.41 -13.89 9.88
C ALA A 42 -1.82 -13.90 8.41
N GLY A 43 -2.43 -14.99 7.96
CA GLY A 43 -2.99 -15.13 6.61
C GLY A 43 -1.95 -15.25 5.49
N GLU A 44 -2.45 -15.37 4.26
CA GLU A 44 -1.64 -15.72 3.10
C GLU A 44 -0.55 -14.70 2.78
N MET A 45 -0.86 -13.40 2.78
CA MET A 45 0.11 -12.35 2.48
C MET A 45 1.30 -12.38 3.46
N HIS A 46 1.06 -12.54 4.75
CA HIS A 46 2.13 -12.66 5.75
C HIS A 46 3.02 -13.89 5.49
N ARG A 47 2.42 -15.04 5.15
CA ARG A 47 3.16 -16.26 4.79
C ARG A 47 4.01 -16.04 3.54
N LEU A 48 3.44 -15.48 2.48
CA LEU A 48 4.14 -15.21 1.22
C LEU A 48 5.32 -14.25 1.42
N TYR A 49 5.12 -13.17 2.20
CA TYR A 49 6.16 -12.19 2.48
C TYR A 49 7.23 -12.75 3.41
N SER A 50 6.85 -13.48 4.45
CA SER A 50 7.83 -14.11 5.36
C SER A 50 8.72 -15.11 4.61
N ASN A 51 8.13 -15.88 3.68
CA ASN A 51 8.90 -16.75 2.80
C ASN A 51 9.81 -15.96 1.85
N ARG A 52 9.31 -14.87 1.26
CA ARG A 52 10.07 -14.02 0.33
C ARG A 52 11.27 -13.35 0.98
N PHE A 53 11.13 -12.91 2.23
CA PHE A 53 12.18 -12.18 2.96
C PHE A 53 13.00 -13.07 3.90
N HIS A 54 12.66 -14.36 4.01
CA HIS A 54 13.32 -15.33 4.89
C HIS A 54 13.35 -14.89 6.37
N CYS A 55 12.32 -14.17 6.82
CA CYS A 55 12.18 -13.70 8.19
C CYS A 55 10.70 -13.50 8.55
N ASN A 56 10.39 -13.24 9.83
CA ASN A 56 9.05 -12.82 10.22
C ASN A 56 8.74 -11.44 9.61
N HIS A 57 7.90 -11.41 8.58
CA HIS A 57 7.60 -10.20 7.83
C HIS A 57 6.12 -9.80 8.01
N PRO A 58 5.76 -9.04 9.06
CA PRO A 58 4.39 -8.57 9.24
C PRO A 58 3.97 -7.66 8.08
N MET A 59 2.71 -7.78 7.65
CA MET A 59 2.13 -6.89 6.65
C MET A 59 1.78 -5.54 7.27
N ILE A 60 1.97 -4.46 6.50
CA ILE A 60 1.47 -3.12 6.84
C ILE A 60 -0.02 -3.08 6.55
N TRP A 61 -0.85 -3.14 7.59
CA TRP A 61 -2.29 -3.32 7.48
C TRP A 61 -3.05 -2.07 7.92
N LEU A 62 -3.81 -1.48 7.01
CA LEU A 62 -4.71 -0.36 7.30
C LEU A 62 -5.93 -0.88 8.09
N GLN A 63 -6.19 -0.27 9.24
CA GLN A 63 -7.36 -0.56 10.07
C GLN A 63 -8.60 0.20 9.61
N ASP A 64 -9.76 -0.39 9.88
CA ASP A 64 -11.09 0.25 9.78
C ASP A 64 -11.40 0.90 8.41
N VAL A 65 -10.90 0.30 7.33
CA VAL A 65 -11.15 0.79 5.98
C VAL A 65 -12.61 0.48 5.57
N PRO A 66 -13.46 1.49 5.30
CA PRO A 66 -14.90 1.29 5.09
C PRO A 66 -15.23 0.32 3.96
N GLY A 67 -15.84 -0.82 4.34
CA GLY A 67 -16.24 -1.85 3.39
C GLY A 67 -15.10 -2.71 2.85
N PHE A 68 -13.87 -2.59 3.36
CA PHE A 68 -12.74 -3.45 2.99
C PHE A 68 -12.26 -4.28 4.18
N GLU A 69 -11.68 -5.43 3.87
CA GLU A 69 -10.95 -6.25 4.85
C GLU A 69 -9.54 -6.45 4.32
N TYR A 70 -8.56 -6.53 5.23
CA TYR A 70 -7.18 -6.91 4.91
C TYR A 70 -6.51 -6.03 3.84
N VAL A 71 -6.59 -4.71 4.01
CA VAL A 71 -5.96 -3.74 3.11
C VAL A 71 -4.50 -3.54 3.47
N TYR A 72 -3.59 -3.86 2.55
CA TYR A 72 -2.15 -3.76 2.78
C TYR A 72 -1.47 -2.71 1.88
N ILE A 73 -0.32 -2.23 2.34
CA ILE A 73 0.70 -1.65 1.46
C ILE A 73 1.66 -2.76 1.05
N HIS A 74 1.83 -3.00 -0.25
CA HIS A 74 2.67 -4.11 -0.72
C HIS A 74 3.32 -3.90 -2.09
N ILE A 75 4.13 -4.87 -2.49
CA ILE A 75 4.87 -4.92 -3.76
C ILE A 75 3.90 -5.35 -4.85
N GLY A 76 3.86 -4.60 -5.95
CA GLY A 76 3.14 -4.91 -7.17
C GLY A 76 3.43 -3.84 -8.22
N ASN A 77 3.28 -4.17 -9.49
CA ASN A 77 3.63 -3.28 -10.60
C ASN A 77 2.40 -2.82 -11.39
N GLY A 78 1.35 -3.62 -11.47
CA GLY A 78 0.11 -3.26 -12.17
C GLY A 78 -1.13 -3.34 -11.29
N LEU A 79 -2.23 -2.74 -11.74
CA LEU A 79 -3.52 -2.80 -11.02
C LEU A 79 -4.01 -4.24 -10.79
N SER A 80 -3.67 -5.17 -11.68
CA SER A 80 -3.97 -6.60 -11.54
C SER A 80 -3.27 -7.26 -10.36
N ASP A 81 -2.17 -6.69 -9.88
CA ASP A 81 -1.46 -7.17 -8.69
C ASP A 81 -2.16 -6.72 -7.40
N SER A 82 -3.13 -5.80 -7.51
CA SER A 82 -3.92 -5.30 -6.39
C SER A 82 -5.33 -5.87 -6.42
N LYS A 83 -5.78 -6.34 -5.25
CA LYS A 83 -7.20 -6.64 -4.96
C LYS A 83 -7.84 -5.52 -4.13
N GLY A 84 -7.48 -4.28 -4.40
CA GLY A 84 -7.89 -3.09 -3.62
C GLY A 84 -6.90 -2.71 -2.52
N CYS A 85 -5.67 -3.20 -2.57
CA CYS A 85 -4.56 -2.78 -1.72
C CYS A 85 -3.75 -1.64 -2.37
N ILE A 86 -2.88 -1.00 -1.59
CA ILE A 86 -1.98 0.05 -2.05
C ILE A 86 -0.68 -0.58 -2.56
N LEU A 87 -0.36 -0.36 -3.83
CA LEU A 87 0.92 -0.77 -4.41
C LEU A 87 1.91 0.38 -4.35
N VAL A 88 3.20 0.09 -4.14
CA VAL A 88 4.27 1.10 -4.08
C VAL A 88 5.39 0.84 -5.08
N GLY A 89 5.96 1.90 -5.65
CA GLY A 89 7.09 1.87 -6.58
C GLY A 89 7.93 3.15 -6.53
N THR A 90 9.17 3.10 -7.02
CA THR A 90 10.03 4.30 -7.00
C THR A 90 9.61 5.33 -8.04
N THR A 91 9.11 4.83 -9.18
CA THR A 91 8.61 5.63 -10.30
C THR A 91 7.42 4.92 -10.94
N SER A 92 6.70 5.63 -11.82
CA SER A 92 5.64 5.07 -12.63
C SER A 92 5.85 5.39 -14.10
N SER A 93 5.19 4.64 -14.97
CA SER A 93 5.14 4.87 -16.40
C SER A 93 3.81 4.36 -16.96
N ARG A 94 3.52 4.67 -18.23
CA ARG A 94 2.33 4.17 -18.94
C ARG A 94 2.75 3.15 -19.98
N ASN A 95 1.99 2.07 -20.10
CA ASN A 95 2.16 1.10 -21.19
C ASN A 95 1.50 1.63 -22.49
N TYR A 96 1.56 0.84 -23.57
CA TYR A 96 0.95 1.20 -24.85
C TYR A 96 -0.58 1.39 -24.77
N ASP A 97 -1.25 0.71 -23.83
CA ASP A 97 -2.68 0.86 -23.56
C ASP A 97 -3.00 2.02 -22.62
N ALA A 98 -2.05 2.95 -22.40
CA ALA A 98 -2.13 4.06 -21.47
C ALA A 98 -2.36 3.70 -19.99
N ASN A 99 -2.22 2.42 -19.61
CA ASN A 99 -2.33 1.96 -18.24
C ASN A 99 -1.05 2.28 -17.46
N TYR A 100 -1.22 2.81 -16.26
CA TYR A 100 -0.11 3.02 -15.34
C TYR A 100 0.44 1.72 -14.80
N TYR A 101 1.77 1.65 -14.68
CA TYR A 101 2.48 0.63 -13.94
C TYR A 101 3.62 1.26 -13.13
N LEU A 102 3.92 0.62 -12.00
CA LEU A 102 5.01 0.97 -11.10
C LEU A 102 6.31 0.29 -11.53
N ARG A 103 7.43 0.93 -11.23
CA ARG A 103 8.78 0.39 -11.38
C ARG A 103 9.46 0.27 -10.03
N ASN A 104 10.32 -0.73 -9.89
CA ASN A 104 11.14 -1.00 -8.71
C ASN A 104 10.34 -1.07 -7.40
N SER A 105 9.20 -1.77 -7.41
CA SER A 105 8.32 -1.91 -6.25
C SER A 105 9.01 -2.49 -5.02
N TYR A 106 9.93 -3.43 -5.21
CA TYR A 106 10.77 -3.95 -4.12
C TYR A 106 11.65 -2.86 -3.48
N VAL A 107 12.29 -2.02 -4.31
CA VAL A 107 13.18 -0.94 -3.85
C VAL A 107 12.42 0.13 -3.08
N ALA A 108 11.18 0.41 -3.46
CA ALA A 108 10.31 1.32 -2.72
C ALA A 108 9.79 0.71 -1.41
N TYR A 109 9.36 -0.55 -1.46
CA TYR A 109 8.67 -1.21 -0.34
C TYR A 109 9.59 -1.48 0.86
N VAL A 110 10.80 -2.01 0.63
CA VAL A 110 11.70 -2.44 1.71
C VAL A 110 12.06 -1.33 2.69
N PRO A 111 12.54 -0.14 2.27
CA PRO A 111 12.86 0.94 3.20
C PRO A 111 11.62 1.46 3.94
N LEU A 112 10.48 1.56 3.24
CA LEU A 112 9.21 1.96 3.84
C LEU A 112 8.78 0.99 4.95
N HIS A 113 8.80 -0.32 4.65
CA HIS A 113 8.47 -1.36 5.63
C HIS A 113 9.40 -1.33 6.82
N LYS A 114 10.71 -1.18 6.60
CA LYS A 114 11.70 -1.10 7.67
C LYS A 114 11.45 0.09 8.59
N ALA A 115 11.12 1.27 8.04
CA ALA A 115 10.82 2.46 8.82
C ALA A 115 9.58 2.26 9.70
N ILE A 116 8.48 1.75 9.11
CA ILE A 116 7.23 1.48 9.83
C ILE A 116 7.42 0.39 10.88
N ALA A 117 8.14 -0.69 10.55
CA ALA A 117 8.42 -1.77 11.49
C ALA A 117 9.27 -1.32 12.67
N ALA A 118 10.22 -0.41 12.44
CA ALA A 118 11.00 0.20 13.51
C ALA A 118 10.13 1.06 14.42
N ALA A 119 9.17 1.81 13.89
CA ALA A 119 8.20 2.58 14.68
C ALA A 119 7.34 1.66 15.57
N TRP A 120 6.79 0.59 15.01
CA TRP A 120 6.08 -0.42 15.81
C TRP A 120 6.96 -1.05 16.90
N GLY A 121 8.24 -1.29 16.62
CA GLY A 121 9.19 -1.80 17.62
C GLY A 121 9.49 -0.83 18.75
N ARG A 122 9.20 0.46 18.57
CA ARG A 122 9.25 1.51 19.60
C ARG A 122 7.89 1.81 20.22
N GLU A 123 6.88 0.98 19.94
CA GLU A 123 5.49 1.18 20.41
C GLU A 123 4.87 2.50 19.92
N GLU A 124 5.38 3.07 18.83
CA GLU A 124 4.82 4.25 18.21
C GLU A 124 3.57 3.89 17.39
N GLU A 125 2.55 4.74 17.48
CA GLU A 125 1.42 4.67 16.57
C GLU A 125 1.81 5.18 15.19
N VAL A 126 1.48 4.39 14.16
CA VAL A 126 1.73 4.78 12.77
C VAL A 126 0.37 5.00 12.10
N TRP A 127 0.23 6.15 11.45
CA TRP A 127 -1.00 6.56 10.78
C TRP A 127 -0.74 6.87 9.31
N LEU A 128 -1.66 6.47 8.44
CA LEU A 128 -1.68 6.85 7.04
C LEU A 128 -2.87 7.78 6.81
N GLU A 129 -2.61 8.93 6.20
CA GLU A 129 -3.66 9.79 5.67
C GLU A 129 -3.74 9.58 4.15
N VAL A 130 -4.90 9.12 3.69
CA VAL A 130 -5.23 9.00 2.27
C VAL A 130 -5.98 10.27 1.89
N ILE A 131 -5.39 11.04 0.98
CA ILE A 131 -5.99 12.26 0.42
C ILE A 131 -6.48 11.98 -1.00
N GLU A 132 -7.67 12.47 -1.34
CA GLU A 132 -8.13 12.45 -2.73
C GLU A 132 -7.43 13.56 -3.52
N SER A 133 -6.74 13.20 -4.59
CA SER A 133 -6.26 14.18 -5.56
C SER A 133 -7.41 14.54 -6.52
N HIS A 134 -7.76 15.82 -6.61
CA HIS A 134 -8.77 16.33 -7.54
C HIS A 134 -8.35 16.30 -9.02
N GLU A 135 -7.16 15.77 -9.32
CA GLU A 135 -6.72 15.46 -10.68
C GLU A 135 -6.84 13.94 -10.90
N LYS A 136 -7.97 13.50 -11.46
CA LYS A 136 -8.12 12.17 -12.08
C LYS A 136 -8.70 12.31 -13.47
#